data_AF-A0A533XZ96-F1
#
_entry.id   AF-A0A533XZ96-F1
#
_cell.length_a   1.000
_cell.length_b   1.000
_cell.length_c   1.000
_cell.angle_alpha   90.00
_cell.angle_beta   90.00
_cell.angle_gamma   90.00
#
_symmetry.space_group_name_H-M   'P 1'
#
loop_
_entity.id
_entity.type
_entity.pdbx_description
1 polymer ?
#
loop_
_entity_poly.entity_id
_entity_poly.type
_entity_poly.pdbx_seq_one_letter_code
_entity_poly.pdbx_strand_id
1 'polypeptide(L)'
;MPKQLVLPTWIAQDLDAPEVSVRLQALDLWARQGAKAPLDPLVVALDDEEDDVRAKAIAIIERNWAIEQEGEPEAEKQGRVER
;
A
#
# COMPACT_ATOMS: atom_id res chain seq x y z
N MET A 1 15.42 -15.82 3.99
CA MET A 1 14.11 -16.33 3.55
C MET A 1 13.24 -15.13 3.26
N PRO A 2 12.70 -14.94 2.04
CA PRO A 2 11.73 -13.88 1.86
C PRO A 2 10.55 -14.15 2.81
N LYS A 3 10.09 -13.10 3.49
CA LYS A 3 8.85 -13.15 4.25
C LYS A 3 7.75 -13.45 3.23
N GLN A 4 6.97 -14.51 3.44
CA GLN A 4 5.85 -14.88 2.59
C GLN A 4 4.92 -13.66 2.44
N LEU A 5 4.74 -13.17 1.22
CA LEU A 5 3.75 -12.14 0.92
C LEU A 5 2.35 -12.72 1.20
N VAL A 6 1.54 -11.98 1.98
CA VAL A 6 0.13 -12.33 2.19
C VAL A 6 -0.69 -11.66 1.10
N LEU A 7 -0.84 -12.38 -0.01
CA LEU A 7 -1.56 -11.92 -1.19
C LEU A 7 -2.92 -12.66 -1.28
N PRO A 8 -4.05 -11.99 -0.98
CA PRO A 8 -5.36 -12.61 -1.18
C PRO A 8 -5.52 -13.06 -2.64
N THR A 9 -6.10 -14.25 -2.84
CA THR A 9 -6.16 -14.89 -4.16
C THR A 9 -6.79 -14.01 -5.24
N TRP A 10 -7.85 -13.25 -4.90
CA TRP A 10 -8.55 -12.42 -5.88
C TRP A 10 -7.67 -11.29 -6.43
N ILE A 11 -6.92 -10.59 -5.58
CA ILE A 11 -6.05 -9.51 -6.07
C ILE A 11 -4.80 -10.07 -6.76
N ALA A 12 -4.33 -11.25 -6.36
CA ALA A 12 -3.28 -11.94 -7.11
C ALA A 12 -3.71 -12.19 -8.57
N GLN A 13 -4.94 -12.69 -8.75
CA GLN A 13 -5.51 -12.97 -10.06
C GLN A 13 -5.72 -11.70 -10.87
N ASP A 14 -6.28 -10.66 -10.26
CA ASP A 14 -6.56 -9.41 -10.97
C ASP A 14 -5.27 -8.64 -11.34
N LEU A 15 -4.20 -8.76 -10.53
CA LEU A 15 -2.88 -8.19 -10.87
C LEU A 15 -2.13 -9.00 -11.93
N ASP A 16 -2.50 -10.26 -12.19
CA ASP A 16 -1.96 -11.07 -13.28
C ASP A 16 -2.78 -10.93 -14.58
N ALA A 17 -3.85 -10.12 -14.55
CA ALA A 17 -4.71 -9.93 -15.71
C ALA A 17 -3.95 -9.22 -16.86
N PRO A 18 -4.13 -9.66 -18.12
CA PRO A 18 -3.44 -9.06 -19.25
C PRO A 18 -3.89 -7.62 -19.50
N GLU A 19 -5.12 -7.26 -19.14
CA GLU A 19 -5.64 -5.90 -19.28
C GLU A 19 -5.15 -4.99 -18.14
N VAL A 20 -4.34 -3.98 -18.50
CA VAL A 20 -3.86 -2.93 -17.59
C VAL A 20 -5.00 -2.30 -16.78
N SER A 21 -6.17 -2.11 -17.40
CA SER A 21 -7.34 -1.55 -16.74
C SER A 21 -7.88 -2.42 -15.59
N VAL A 22 -7.79 -3.74 -15.71
CA VAL A 22 -8.19 -4.68 -14.64
C VAL A 22 -7.21 -4.58 -13.47
N ARG A 23 -5.90 -4.55 -13.75
CA ARG A 23 -4.86 -4.39 -12.72
C ARG A 23 -5.03 -3.07 -11.95
N LEU A 24 -5.29 -1.97 -12.65
CA LEU A 24 -5.56 -0.67 -12.05
C LEU A 24 -6.84 -0.67 -11.20
N GLN A 25 -7.91 -1.34 -11.65
CA GLN A 25 -9.14 -1.50 -10.88
C GLN A 25 -8.91 -2.33 -9.60
N ALA A 26 -8.08 -3.37 -9.67
CA ALA A 26 -7.70 -4.17 -8.52
C ALA A 26 -7.03 -3.30 -7.44
N LEU A 27 -6.10 -2.43 -7.85
CA LEU A 27 -5.45 -1.47 -6.96
C LEU A 27 -6.44 -0.44 -6.39
N ASP A 28 -7.42 0.04 -7.17
CA ASP A 28 -8.48 0.91 -6.67
C ASP A 28 -9.37 0.23 -5.63
N LEU A 29 -9.70 -1.05 -5.83
CA LEU A 29 -10.44 -1.84 -4.85
C LEU A 29 -9.61 -2.09 -3.59
N TRP A 30 -8.31 -2.36 -3.74
CA TRP A 30 -7.40 -2.52 -2.62
C TRP A 30 -7.31 -1.26 -1.77
N ALA A 31 -7.12 -0.09 -2.39
CA ALA A 31 -7.00 1.19 -1.71
C ALA A 31 -8.22 1.54 -0.85
N ARG A 32 -9.41 1.04 -1.20
CA ARG A 32 -10.65 1.25 -0.42
C ARG A 32 -10.65 0.53 0.93
N GLN A 33 -9.81 -0.47 1.12
CA GLN A 33 -9.63 -1.13 2.42
C GLN A 33 -8.90 -0.23 3.44
N GLY A 34 -8.27 0.85 2.96
CA GLY A 34 -7.60 1.86 3.77
C GLY A 34 -6.19 1.46 4.21
N ALA A 35 -5.55 2.33 4.99
CA ALA A 35 -4.13 2.24 5.34
C ALA A 35 -3.74 0.99 6.15
N LYS A 36 -4.70 0.30 6.76
CA LYS A 36 -4.47 -0.95 7.51
C LYS A 36 -4.39 -2.19 6.62
N ALA A 37 -4.69 -2.07 5.33
CA ALA A 37 -4.57 -3.18 4.40
C ALA A 37 -3.09 -3.59 4.24
N PRO A 38 -2.79 -4.89 4.10
CA PRO A 38 -1.43 -5.34 3.83
C PRO A 38 -0.80 -4.65 2.62
N LEU A 39 0.49 -4.36 2.71
CA LEU A 39 1.23 -3.77 1.59
C LEU A 39 1.65 -4.81 0.54
N ASP A 40 1.53 -6.11 0.84
CA ASP A 40 1.99 -7.19 -0.02
C ASP A 40 1.48 -7.11 -1.47
N PRO A 41 0.20 -6.80 -1.76
CA PRO A 41 -0.25 -6.66 -3.15
C PRO A 41 0.33 -5.43 -3.85
N LEU A 42 0.60 -4.37 -3.09
CA LEU A 42 1.24 -3.17 -3.64
C LEU A 42 2.69 -3.45 -3.99
N VAL A 43 3.41 -4.25 -3.19
CA VAL A 43 4.78 -4.69 -3.49
C VAL A 43 4.82 -5.49 -4.80
N VAL A 44 3.85 -6.38 -5.04
CA VAL A 44 3.73 -7.09 -6.32
C VAL A 44 3.51 -6.12 -7.47
N ALA A 45 2.60 -5.16 -7.32
CA ALA A 45 2.29 -4.17 -8.37
C ALA A 45 3.44 -3.18 -8.66
N LEU A 46 4.46 -3.08 -7.79
CA LEU A 46 5.66 -2.29 -8.08
C LEU A 46 6.59 -2.96 -9.12
N ASP A 47 6.42 -4.27 -9.38
CA ASP A 47 7.15 -5.01 -10.41
C ASP A 47 6.36 -5.13 -11.73
N ASP A 48 5.23 -4.45 -11.84
CA ASP A 48 4.38 -4.48 -13.05
C ASP A 48 5.11 -3.86 -14.25
N GLU A 49 4.89 -4.44 -15.43
CA GLU A 49 5.48 -3.97 -16.68
C GLU A 49 4.99 -2.56 -17.08
N GLU A 50 3.77 -2.19 -16.68
CA GLU A 50 3.15 -0.92 -17.03
C GLU A 50 3.43 0.17 -16.00
N ASP A 51 3.96 1.30 -16.48
CA ASP A 51 4.32 2.46 -15.67
C ASP A 51 3.16 2.99 -14.82
N ASP A 52 1.95 3.01 -15.39
CA ASP A 52 0.74 3.49 -14.71
C ASP A 52 0.36 2.62 -13.52
N VAL A 53 0.57 1.30 -13.61
CA VAL A 53 0.28 0.36 -12.51
C VAL A 53 1.29 0.56 -11.38
N ARG A 54 2.58 0.69 -11.71
CA ARG A 54 3.63 0.99 -10.72
C ARG A 54 3.37 2.33 -10.03
N ALA A 55 3.06 3.37 -10.79
CA ALA A 55 2.75 4.69 -10.26
C ALA A 55 1.52 4.67 -9.32
N LYS A 56 0.48 3.90 -9.67
CA LYS A 56 -0.69 3.72 -8.82
C LYS A 56 -0.34 3.03 -7.50
N ALA A 57 0.50 1.99 -7.53
CA ALA A 57 0.95 1.31 -6.32
C ALA A 57 1.73 2.25 -5.38
N ILE A 58 2.66 3.05 -5.92
CA ILE A 58 3.42 4.07 -5.16
C ILE A 58 2.46 5.07 -4.49
N ALA A 59 1.51 5.62 -5.25
CA ALA A 59 0.55 6.59 -4.73
C ALA A 59 -0.30 6.04 -3.57
N ILE A 60 -0.64 4.74 -3.60
CA ILE A 60 -1.37 4.09 -2.49
C ILE A 60 -0.47 3.96 -1.26
N ILE A 61 0.80 3.57 -1.43
CA ILE A 61 1.78 3.46 -0.34
C ILE A 61 1.98 4.82 0.33
N GLU A 62 2.24 5.87 -0.47
CA GLU A 62 2.43 7.24 0.04
C GLU A 62 1.20 7.73 0.82
N ARG A 63 0.00 7.50 0.27
CA ARG A 63 -1.25 7.84 0.95
C ARG A 63 -1.40 7.09 2.28
N ASN A 64 -1.07 5.80 2.32
CA ASN A 64 -1.17 5.01 3.54
C ASN A 64 -0.21 5.52 4.62
N TRP A 65 1.04 5.84 4.26
CA TRP A 65 2.01 6.41 5.18
C TRP A 65 1.62 7.80 5.70
N ALA A 66 1.01 8.64 4.86
CA ALA A 66 0.50 9.94 5.30
C ALA A 66 -0.56 9.79 6.40
N ILE A 67 -1.47 8.82 6.26
CA ILE A 67 -2.51 8.53 7.26
C ILE A 67 -1.91 7.99 8.57
N GLU A 68 -0.88 7.14 8.49
CA GLU A 68 -0.21 6.59 9.68
C GLU A 68 0.49 7.69 10.49
N GLN A 69 1.16 8.64 9.85
CA GLN A 69 1.87 9.72 10.54
C GLN A 69 0.93 10.77 11.18
N GLU A 70 -0.29 10.92 10.68
CA GLU A 70 -1.32 11.76 11.30
C GLU A 70 -1.99 11.08 12.52
N GLY A 71 -1.78 9.77 12.72
CA GLY A 71 -2.35 8.98 13.80
C GLY A 71 -1.48 8.86 15.06
N GLU A 72 -0.23 9.33 15.04
CA GLU A 72 0.66 9.36 16.21
C GLU A 72 0.54 10.73 16.92
N PRO A 73 -0.12 10.83 18.10
CA PRO A 73 -0.08 12.08 18.86
C PRO A 73 1.36 12.36 19.32
N GLU A 74 1.81 13.60 19.16
CA GLU A 74 3.09 14.18 19.61
C GLU A 74 3.36 14.12 21.14
N ALA A 75 3.00 13.04 21.82
CA ALA A 75 3.09 12.93 23.28
C ALA A 75 4.51 12.75 23.83
N GLU A 76 5.55 12.60 23.00
CA GLU A 76 6.91 12.32 23.48
C GLU A 76 7.92 13.47 23.37
N LYS A 77 7.51 14.69 22.97
CA LYS A 77 8.43 15.85 22.93
C LYS A 77 8.29 16.82 24.10
N GLN A 78 7.40 16.57 25.06
CA GLN A 78 7.20 17.43 26.24
C GLN A 78 7.34 16.64 27.53
N GLY A 79 8.57 16.19 27.82
CA GLY A 79 8.83 15.40 29.03
C GLY A 79 10.29 15.29 29.43
N ARG A 80 11.14 16.29 29.11
CA ARG A 80 12.46 16.41 29.73
C ARG A 80 13.01 17.82 29.65
N VAL A 81 12.35 18.78 30.29
CA VAL A 81 13.04 19.87 30.98
C VAL A 81 12.18 20.25 32.19
N GLU A 82 12.21 19.42 33.24
CA GLU A 82 11.88 19.90 34.58
C GLU A 82 13.18 19.98 35.38
N ARG A 83 13.63 21.23 35.52
CA ARG A 83 14.43 21.86 36.59
C ARG A 83 15.78 21.26 36.99
#